data_AF-A0A954KL93-F1
#
_entry.id   AF-A0A954KL93-F1
#
_cell.length_a   1.000
_cell.length_b   1.000
_cell.length_c   1.000
_cell.angle_alpha   90.00
_cell.angle_beta   90.00
_cell.angle_gamma   90.00
#
_symmetry.space_group_name_H-M   'P 1'
#
loop_
_entity.id
_entity.type
_entity.pdbx_description
1 polymer ?
#
loop_
_entity_poly.entity_id
_entity_poly.type
_entity_poly.pdbx_seq_one_letter_code
_entity_poly.pdbx_strand_id
1 'polypeptide(L)'
;VLRMYFELLTEIPMDEVEQLLAGHLKTAKVNLAKTVIAQYYDSAQANEAADRWQNEIGGGGLPADIPEATLDPAELQDGSLPAFKLLTALSLCSSGGEARRLIAQGGAKLGPEKTVIESIDQAITVEDGLLVWAGKKKFCRVKLA
;
A
#
# COMPACT_ATOMS: atom_id res chain seq x y z
N VAL A 1 14.06 23.33 -0.62
CA VAL A 1 13.75 22.33 0.42
C VAL A 1 14.72 21.15 0.35
N LEU A 2 14.82 20.39 -0.75
CA LEU A 2 15.65 19.17 -0.79
C LEU A 2 17.16 19.42 -0.53
N ARG A 3 17.73 20.51 -1.05
CA ARG A 3 19.11 20.96 -0.76
C ARG A 3 19.44 21.01 0.73
N MET A 4 18.55 21.62 1.51
CA MET A 4 18.71 21.76 2.96
C MET A 4 18.72 20.39 3.66
N TYR A 5 17.97 19.41 3.16
CA TYR A 5 17.99 18.06 3.74
C TYR A 5 19.32 17.37 3.50
N PHE A 6 19.93 17.52 2.32
CA PHE A 6 21.29 17.02 2.09
C PHE A 6 22.30 17.69 3.01
N GLU A 7 22.23 19.02 3.13
CA GLU A 7 23.12 19.81 3.97
C GLU A 7 23.04 19.44 5.46
N LEU A 8 21.84 19.13 5.97
CA LEU A 8 21.62 18.87 7.39
C LEU A 8 21.69 17.38 7.77
N LEU A 9 21.47 16.46 6.82
CA LEU A 9 21.30 15.03 7.11
C LEU A 9 22.37 14.14 6.48
N THR A 10 23.29 14.69 5.68
CA THR A 10 24.29 13.91 4.97
C THR A 10 25.64 14.60 4.96
N GLU A 11 26.70 13.82 4.78
CA GLU A 11 28.08 14.32 4.60
C GLU A 11 28.46 14.47 3.11
N ILE A 12 27.48 14.43 2.19
CA ILE A 12 27.75 14.55 0.76
C ILE A 12 28.23 15.98 0.46
N PRO A 13 29.36 16.14 -0.26
CA PRO A 13 29.82 17.45 -0.71
C PRO A 13 28.75 18.24 -1.46
N MET A 14 28.59 19.53 -1.14
CA MET A 14 27.48 20.31 -1.69
C MET A 14 27.55 20.51 -3.20
N ASP A 15 28.74 20.48 -3.80
CA ASP A 15 28.92 20.48 -5.26
C ASP A 15 28.34 19.22 -5.93
N GLU A 16 28.52 18.04 -5.32
CA GLU A 16 27.86 16.81 -5.77
C GLU A 16 26.34 16.87 -5.58
N VAL A 17 25.88 17.46 -4.47
CA VAL A 17 24.45 17.70 -4.22
C VAL A 17 23.84 18.58 -5.31
N GLU A 18 24.49 19.67 -5.70
CA GLU A 18 23.99 20.53 -6.79
C GLU A 18 23.88 19.78 -8.13
N GLN A 19 24.85 18.90 -8.45
CA GLN A 19 24.77 18.04 -9.63
C GLN A 19 23.58 17.07 -9.57
N LEU A 20 23.35 16.45 -8.41
CA LEU A 20 22.21 15.56 -8.20
C LEU A 20 20.87 16.30 -8.31
N LEU A 21 20.79 17.53 -7.77
CA LEU A 21 19.59 18.36 -7.82
C LEU A 21 19.30 18.93 -9.21
N ALA A 22 20.32 19.14 -10.03
CA ALA A 22 20.17 19.51 -11.44
C ALA A 22 19.62 18.36 -12.30
N GLY A 23 19.74 17.11 -11.82
CA GLY A 23 19.20 15.92 -12.45
C GLY A 23 17.71 15.67 -12.16
N HIS A 24 17.29 14.41 -12.31
CA HIS A 24 15.90 14.03 -12.09
C HIS A 24 15.55 14.01 -10.58
N LEU A 25 14.49 14.75 -10.20
CA LEU A 25 14.09 14.93 -8.80
C LEU A 25 13.88 13.61 -8.03
N LYS A 26 13.34 12.58 -8.69
CA LYS A 26 13.17 11.25 -8.08
C LYS A 26 14.51 10.65 -7.68
N THR A 27 15.53 10.77 -8.54
CA THR A 27 16.87 10.24 -8.29
C THR A 27 17.51 10.94 -7.10
N ALA A 28 17.39 12.27 -7.02
CA ALA A 28 17.88 13.04 -5.87
C ALA A 28 17.20 12.60 -4.56
N LYS A 29 15.87 12.40 -4.56
CA LYS A 29 15.14 11.92 -3.36
C LYS A 29 15.55 10.51 -2.94
N VAL A 30 15.73 9.60 -3.91
CA VAL A 30 16.16 8.23 -3.63
C VAL A 30 17.59 8.23 -3.07
N ASN A 31 18.50 9.02 -3.64
CA ASN A 31 19.86 9.15 -3.11
C ASN A 31 19.86 9.70 -1.68
N LEU A 32 19.12 10.77 -1.40
CA LEU A 32 18.99 11.30 -0.04
C LEU A 32 18.50 10.21 0.94
N ALA A 33 17.42 9.50 0.59
CA ALA A 33 16.86 8.46 1.44
C ALA A 33 17.87 7.33 1.69
N LYS A 34 18.54 6.85 0.65
CA LYS A 34 19.56 5.80 0.77
C LYS A 34 20.73 6.24 1.65
N THR A 35 21.22 7.46 1.48
CA THR A 35 22.33 8.00 2.28
C THR A 35 21.93 8.11 3.74
N VAL A 36 20.72 8.58 4.04
CA VAL A 36 20.21 8.65 5.42
C VAL A 36 20.10 7.25 6.02
N ILE A 37 19.49 6.29 5.32
CA ILE A 37 19.34 4.91 5.84
C ILE A 37 20.71 4.27 6.09
N ALA A 38 21.65 4.41 5.16
CA ALA A 38 22.99 3.81 5.28
C ALA A 38 23.83 4.40 6.43
N GLN A 39 23.53 5.61 6.91
CA GLN A 39 24.21 6.20 8.07
C GLN A 39 23.78 5.56 9.40
N TYR A 40 22.53 5.06 9.49
CA TYR A 40 22.00 4.43 10.71
C TYR A 40 21.98 2.89 10.64
N TYR A 41 22.04 2.35 9.43
CA TYR A 41 22.02 0.92 9.15
C TYR A 41 23.23 0.57 8.26
N ASP A 42 23.03 -0.19 7.19
CA ASP A 42 24.05 -0.49 6.19
C ASP A 42 23.57 -0.20 4.76
N SER A 43 24.49 -0.32 3.81
CA SER A 43 24.21 -0.06 2.39
C SER A 43 23.27 -1.10 1.78
N ALA A 44 23.23 -2.33 2.29
CA ALA A 44 22.35 -3.38 1.80
C ALA A 44 20.89 -3.06 2.15
N GLN A 45 20.62 -2.67 3.39
CA GLN A 45 19.29 -2.26 3.85
C GLN A 45 18.83 -0.97 3.15
N ALA A 46 19.73 -0.03 2.88
CA ALA A 46 19.41 1.16 2.10
C ALA A 46 18.97 0.83 0.66
N ASN A 47 19.67 -0.11 0.00
CA ASN A 47 19.29 -0.59 -1.33
C ASN A 47 17.93 -1.31 -1.29
N GLU A 48 17.75 -2.23 -0.33
CA GLU A 48 16.51 -2.98 -0.17
C GLU A 48 15.31 -2.05 0.05
N ALA A 49 15.44 -1.03 0.89
CA ALA A 49 14.40 -0.04 1.12
C ALA A 49 14.05 0.77 -0.15
N ALA A 50 15.06 1.14 -0.94
CA ALA A 50 14.85 1.85 -2.21
C ALA A 50 14.13 0.96 -3.24
N ASP A 51 14.52 -0.32 -3.34
CA ASP A 51 13.89 -1.28 -4.24
C ASP A 51 12.45 -1.58 -3.81
N ARG A 52 12.20 -1.76 -2.51
CA ARG A 52 10.85 -1.88 -1.95
C ARG A 52 10.00 -0.66 -2.33
N TRP A 53 10.47 0.55 -2.06
CA TRP A 53 9.73 1.77 -2.42
C TRP A 53 9.46 1.87 -3.94
N GLN A 54 10.44 1.52 -4.78
CA GLN A 54 10.28 1.50 -6.22
C GLN A 54 9.20 0.51 -6.67
N ASN A 55 9.13 -0.67 -6.05
CA ASN A 55 8.15 -1.71 -6.38
C ASN A 55 6.74 -1.36 -5.88
N GLU A 56 6.64 -0.85 -4.65
CA GLU A 56 5.38 -0.51 -3.99
C GLU A 56 4.75 0.75 -4.57
N ILE A 57 5.53 1.81 -4.76
CA ILE A 57 5.03 3.12 -5.23
C ILE A 57 5.16 3.27 -6.74
N GLY A 58 6.25 2.77 -7.34
CA GLY A 58 6.53 2.91 -8.77
C GLY A 58 5.98 1.78 -9.64
N GLY A 59 5.96 0.54 -9.13
CA GLY A 59 5.59 -0.67 -9.88
C GLY A 59 4.14 -1.12 -9.72
N GLY A 60 3.40 -0.56 -8.75
CA GLY A 60 2.03 -1.00 -8.44
C GLY A 60 1.95 -2.40 -7.79
N GLY A 61 3.09 -2.90 -7.31
CA GLY A 61 3.20 -4.15 -6.56
C GLY A 61 2.50 -4.07 -5.20
N LEU A 62 2.26 -5.23 -4.60
CA LEU A 62 1.77 -5.33 -3.22
C LEU A 62 2.87 -4.89 -2.24
N PRO A 63 2.57 -4.00 -1.29
CA PRO A 63 3.54 -3.71 -0.23
C PRO A 63 3.82 -4.92 0.64
N ALA A 64 5.05 -4.98 1.16
CA ALA A 64 5.47 -6.08 2.02
C ALA A 64 4.66 -6.11 3.32
N ASP A 65 4.39 -4.93 3.88
CA ASP A 65 3.50 -4.74 5.02
C ASP A 65 2.09 -4.38 4.54
N ILE A 66 1.21 -5.37 4.55
CA ILE A 66 -0.21 -5.20 4.28
C ILE A 66 -0.94 -5.13 5.62
N PRO A 67 -1.76 -4.09 5.87
CA PRO A 67 -2.58 -4.03 7.07
C PRO A 67 -3.48 -5.27 7.19
N GLU A 68 -3.48 -5.92 8.35
CA GLU A 68 -4.41 -7.01 8.64
C GLU A 68 -5.73 -6.46 9.18
N ALA A 69 -6.84 -7.03 8.71
CA ALA A 69 -8.18 -6.76 9.23
C ALA A 69 -8.77 -8.07 9.75
N THR A 70 -9.04 -8.11 11.04
CA THR A 70 -9.61 -9.29 11.68
C THR A 70 -11.11 -9.37 11.41
N LEU A 71 -11.59 -10.56 11.05
CA LEU A 71 -12.99 -10.85 10.82
C LEU A 71 -13.37 -12.10 11.62
N ASP A 72 -14.45 -12.02 12.40
CA ASP A 72 -14.98 -13.16 13.13
C ASP A 72 -15.68 -14.12 12.15
N PRO A 73 -15.29 -15.40 12.07
CA PRO A 73 -15.95 -16.40 11.23
C PRO A 73 -17.45 -16.53 11.51
N ALA A 74 -17.93 -16.18 12.70
CA ALA A 74 -19.36 -16.17 13.04
C ALA A 74 -20.16 -15.13 12.25
N GLU A 75 -19.52 -14.10 11.68
CA GLU A 75 -20.18 -13.13 10.80
C GLU A 75 -20.41 -13.69 9.38
N LEU A 76 -19.74 -14.79 9.01
CA LEU A 76 -19.85 -15.40 7.70
C LEU A 76 -21.13 -16.24 7.58
N GLN A 77 -21.78 -16.16 6.42
CA GLN A 77 -22.89 -17.03 6.05
C GLN A 77 -22.37 -18.03 5.01
N ASP A 78 -22.28 -19.30 5.41
CA ASP A 78 -21.69 -20.39 4.60
C ASP A 78 -20.27 -20.05 4.10
N GLY A 79 -19.45 -19.42 4.95
CA GLY A 79 -18.08 -19.00 4.61
C GLY A 79 -18.00 -17.77 3.69
N SER A 80 -19.12 -17.06 3.49
CA SER A 80 -19.18 -15.91 2.58
C SER A 80 -19.85 -14.69 3.21
N LEU A 81 -19.57 -13.52 2.62
CA LEU A 81 -20.27 -12.27 2.91
C LEU A 81 -20.63 -11.52 1.62
N PRO A 82 -21.77 -10.82 1.58
CA PRO A 82 -22.04 -9.86 0.51
C PRO A 82 -20.93 -8.82 0.44
N ALA A 83 -20.49 -8.47 -0.78
CA ALA A 83 -19.35 -7.58 -0.99
C ALA A 83 -19.44 -6.24 -0.24
N PHE A 84 -20.62 -5.61 -0.20
CA PHE A 84 -20.78 -4.35 0.53
C PHE A 84 -20.60 -4.52 2.05
N LYS A 85 -21.03 -5.66 2.61
CA LYS A 85 -20.86 -5.99 4.04
C LYS A 85 -19.41 -6.29 4.36
N LEU A 86 -18.72 -7.05 3.48
CA LEU A 86 -17.31 -7.36 3.63
C LEU A 86 -16.47 -6.06 3.72
N LEU A 87 -16.67 -5.12 2.81
CA LEU A 87 -15.93 -3.84 2.82
C LEU A 87 -16.16 -3.02 4.11
N THR A 88 -17.37 -3.07 4.67
CA THR A 88 -17.68 -2.39 5.93
C THR A 88 -17.12 -3.13 7.15
N ALA A 89 -17.20 -4.46 7.18
CA ALA A 89 -16.69 -5.28 8.28
C ALA A 89 -15.17 -5.15 8.40
N LEU A 90 -14.47 -5.10 7.26
CA LEU A 90 -13.03 -4.86 7.19
C LEU A 90 -12.62 -3.39 7.44
N SER A 91 -13.57 -2.52 7.80
CA SER A 91 -13.35 -1.08 8.02
C SER A 91 -12.71 -0.34 6.83
N LEU A 92 -12.84 -0.89 5.62
CA LEU A 92 -12.35 -0.26 4.39
C LEU A 92 -13.27 0.88 3.92
N CYS A 93 -14.57 0.75 4.22
CA CYS A 93 -15.59 1.77 4.02
C CYS A 93 -16.28 2.11 5.34
N SER A 94 -16.56 3.40 5.56
CA SER A 94 -17.23 3.90 6.76
C SER A 94 -18.72 3.53 6.85
N SER A 95 -19.34 3.21 5.71
CA SER A 95 -20.74 2.85 5.63
C SER A 95 -21.04 1.94 4.44
N GLY A 96 -22.17 1.22 4.50
CA GLY A 96 -22.63 0.40 3.38
C GLY A 96 -22.97 1.22 2.13
N GLY A 97 -23.39 2.49 2.29
CA GLY A 97 -23.63 3.40 1.17
C GLY A 97 -22.34 3.75 0.42
N GLU A 98 -21.25 4.01 1.16
CA GLU A 98 -19.92 4.21 0.58
C GLU A 98 -19.44 2.95 -0.15
N ALA A 99 -19.57 1.78 0.47
CA ALA A 99 -19.18 0.51 -0.12
C ALA A 99 -19.92 0.24 -1.43
N ARG A 100 -21.24 0.43 -1.47
CA ARG A 100 -22.05 0.24 -2.69
C ARG A 100 -21.62 1.17 -3.82
N ARG A 101 -21.40 2.45 -3.52
CA ARG A 101 -20.92 3.43 -4.52
C ARG A 101 -19.54 3.03 -5.05
N LEU A 102 -18.65 2.57 -4.17
CA LEU A 102 -17.30 2.16 -4.55
C LEU A 102 -17.33 0.93 -5.48
N ILE A 103 -18.15 -0.08 -5.15
CA ILE A 103 -18.34 -1.27 -5.98
C ILE A 103 -18.93 -0.88 -7.35
N ALA A 104 -20.00 -0.08 -7.38
CA ALA A 104 -20.62 0.37 -8.63
C ALA A 104 -19.68 1.15 -9.56
N GLN A 105 -18.65 1.79 -9.00
CA GLN A 105 -17.61 2.52 -9.74
C GLN A 105 -16.41 1.64 -10.12
N GLY A 106 -16.43 0.33 -9.83
CA GLY A 106 -15.31 -0.58 -10.05
C GLY A 106 -14.10 -0.34 -9.14
N GLY A 107 -14.33 0.35 -8.01
CA GLY A 107 -13.30 0.70 -7.04
C GLY A 107 -12.98 -0.42 -6.05
N ALA A 108 -13.86 -1.40 -5.87
CA ALA A 108 -13.64 -2.52 -4.98
C ALA A 108 -13.06 -3.73 -5.73
N LYS A 109 -12.00 -4.33 -5.19
CA LYS A 109 -11.26 -5.42 -5.86
C LYS A 109 -10.80 -6.49 -4.88
N LEU A 110 -10.54 -7.69 -5.40
CA LEU A 110 -10.12 -8.86 -4.64
C LEU A 110 -8.80 -9.43 -5.16
N GLY A 111 -8.06 -10.03 -4.23
CA GLY A 111 -6.86 -10.81 -4.53
C GLY A 111 -5.66 -9.97 -5.00
N PRO A 112 -4.54 -10.64 -5.31
CA PRO A 112 -3.33 -10.01 -5.83
C PRO A 112 -3.52 -9.47 -7.27
N GLU A 113 -4.37 -10.13 -8.06
CA GLU A 113 -4.68 -9.75 -9.45
C GLU A 113 -5.62 -8.54 -9.55
N LYS A 114 -6.14 -8.04 -8.42
CA LYS A 114 -7.05 -6.89 -8.35
C LYS A 114 -8.31 -7.12 -9.21
N THR A 115 -8.92 -8.29 -9.08
CA THR A 115 -10.18 -8.66 -9.74
C THR A 115 -11.30 -7.77 -9.24
N VAL A 116 -12.01 -7.10 -10.14
CA VAL A 116 -13.08 -6.15 -9.79
C VAL A 116 -14.30 -6.90 -9.27
N ILE A 117 -14.90 -6.40 -8.19
CA ILE A 117 -16.19 -6.89 -7.70
C ILE A 117 -17.30 -6.29 -8.58
N GLU A 118 -18.15 -7.14 -9.15
CA GLU A 118 -19.13 -6.71 -10.16
C GLU A 118 -20.47 -6.28 -9.57
N SER A 119 -20.83 -6.80 -8.40
CA SER A 119 -22.13 -6.53 -7.75
C SER A 119 -22.00 -6.30 -6.26
N ILE A 120 -22.85 -5.43 -5.73
CA ILE A 120 -22.91 -5.08 -4.31
C ILE A 120 -23.27 -6.28 -3.44
N ASP A 121 -24.13 -7.17 -3.95
CA ASP A 121 -24.64 -8.35 -3.25
C ASP A 121 -23.91 -9.63 -3.67
N GLN A 122 -22.82 -9.50 -4.44
CA GLN A 122 -21.97 -10.65 -4.78
C GLN A 122 -21.49 -11.31 -3.49
N ALA A 123 -21.78 -12.60 -3.34
CA ALA A 123 -21.27 -13.40 -2.24
C ALA A 123 -19.77 -13.62 -2.44
N ILE A 124 -18.96 -13.09 -1.53
CA ILE A 124 -17.50 -13.25 -1.54
C ILE A 124 -17.16 -14.31 -0.50
N THR A 125 -16.60 -15.44 -0.97
CA THR A 125 -15.98 -16.43 -0.09
C THR A 125 -14.81 -15.79 0.64
N VAL A 126 -14.80 -15.87 1.97
CA VAL A 126 -13.75 -15.28 2.79
C VAL A 126 -12.84 -16.37 3.31
N GLU A 127 -11.59 -16.31 2.89
CA GLU A 127 -10.52 -17.20 3.34
C GLU A 127 -9.48 -16.39 4.13
N ASP A 128 -8.77 -17.06 5.05
CA ASP A 128 -7.66 -16.44 5.75
C ASP A 128 -6.57 -16.01 4.75
N GLY A 129 -6.11 -14.76 4.86
CA GLY A 129 -5.18 -14.18 3.91
C GLY A 129 -5.80 -13.53 2.67
N LEU A 130 -7.13 -13.53 2.51
CA LEU A 130 -7.80 -12.87 1.39
C LEU A 130 -7.42 -11.38 1.32
N LEU A 131 -6.99 -10.92 0.15
CA LEU A 131 -6.70 -9.51 -0.09
C LEU A 131 -7.94 -8.78 -0.59
N VAL A 132 -8.28 -7.67 0.05
CA VAL A 132 -9.43 -6.83 -0.30
C VAL A 132 -8.98 -5.40 -0.49
N TRP A 133 -9.39 -4.79 -1.61
CA TRP A 133 -9.02 -3.44 -2.00
C TRP A 133 -10.25 -2.53 -2.05
N ALA A 134 -10.09 -1.33 -1.49
CA ALA A 134 -11.01 -0.21 -1.62
C ALA A 134 -10.29 0.97 -2.31
N GLY A 135 -10.39 1.02 -3.63
CA GLY A 135 -9.68 1.97 -4.47
C GLY A 135 -8.20 1.64 -4.62
N LYS A 136 -7.35 2.67 -4.78
CA LYS A 136 -5.90 2.49 -5.02
C LYS A 136 -5.05 2.41 -3.75
N LYS A 137 -5.53 3.01 -2.64
CA LYS A 137 -4.71 3.26 -1.45
C LYS A 137 -5.18 2.53 -0.19
N LYS A 138 -6.46 2.16 -0.10
CA LYS A 138 -6.99 1.41 1.04
C LYS A 138 -7.12 -0.05 0.63
N PHE A 139 -6.46 -0.94 1.37
CA PHE A 139 -6.55 -2.38 1.18
C PHE A 139 -6.08 -3.05 2.47
N CYS A 140 -6.49 -4.30 2.66
CA CYS A 140 -6.08 -5.11 3.80
C CYS A 140 -6.00 -6.58 3.43
N ARG A 141 -5.35 -7.35 4.30
CA ARG A 141 -5.37 -8.81 4.33
C ARG A 141 -6.36 -9.25 5.41
N VAL A 142 -7.32 -10.09 5.05
CA VAL A 142 -8.26 -10.65 6.01
C VAL A 142 -7.55 -11.65 6.90
N LYS A 143 -7.83 -11.57 8.20
CA LYS A 143 -7.41 -12.57 9.19
C LYS A 143 -8.65 -13.12 9.88
N LEU A 144 -8.88 -14.42 9.75
CA LEU A 144 -9.96 -15.08 10.47
C LEU A 144 -9.50 -15.41 11.89
N ALA A 145 -10.24 -14.95 12.91
CA ALA A 145 -9.91 -15.13 14.33
C ALA A 145 -10.79 -16.17 15.02
#